data_AF-A0A174SAZ4-F1
#
_entry.id   AF-A0A174SAZ4-F1
#
_cell.length_a   1.000
_cell.length_b   1.000
_cell.length_c   1.000
_cell.angle_alpha   90.00
_cell.angle_beta   90.00
_cell.angle_gamma   90.00
#
_symmetry.space_group_name_H-M   'P 1'
#
loop_
_entity.id
_entity.type
_entity.pdbx_description
1 polymer ?
#
loop_
_entity_poly.entity_id
_entity_poly.type
_entity_poly.pdbx_seq_one_letter_code
_entity_poly.pdbx_strand_id
1 'polypeptide(L)'
;MDTDIRVIALYLPQFHPIPENDKWWGKGFTEWMNVGKAQPLFRGHYQPRVPADLGYYDLRLSEAREAQAEMAKNYGIEGFCYWHYWFGNGKRLLERPFQEVLALGKPDFPFCLAWANESWKGFFHGVNGREVLIEQEYPSEQDYIDHFYSVLPAFKDARYIQVDSKPLFMIYNPFSLPDAQGFISLWQKLAKENGLEGIHFVGHTYSAEQVREVMALGFDAVEVVRLFDYLNHRTLSARLITRMRSEYFSHPRIVPYEEALKSFIGEEEKNEHVYPTIIPNWDHTPRTGRKGLVFHHSTPDLFMKHLLDVKSVLKDKINKIVFIKSWNEWAEGNYMEPDLRYGYQYLEKLQDVLELYKDDK
;
A
#
# COMPACT_ATOMS: atom_id res chain seq x y z
N MET A 1 22.56 -13.20 4.55
CA MET A 1 22.00 -14.57 4.70
C MET A 1 20.60 -14.48 4.14
N ASP A 2 20.49 -14.61 2.81
CA ASP A 2 19.30 -14.17 2.07
C ASP A 2 18.12 -15.13 2.28
N THR A 3 17.09 -14.61 2.92
CA THR A 3 15.73 -15.07 2.68
C THR A 3 15.47 -14.94 1.19
N ASP A 4 15.03 -16.02 0.54
CA ASP A 4 14.67 -16.01 -0.87
C ASP A 4 13.48 -15.08 -1.16
N ILE A 5 12.73 -14.72 -0.11
CA ILE A 5 11.52 -13.89 -0.18
C ILE A 5 11.87 -12.44 0.02
N ARG A 6 11.31 -11.64 -0.87
CA ARG A 6 11.49 -10.22 -1.00
C ARG A 6 10.23 -9.51 -0.55
N VAL A 7 10.21 -9.07 0.71
CA VAL A 7 9.03 -8.46 1.35
C VAL A 7 9.10 -6.94 1.19
N ILE A 8 8.19 -6.37 0.41
CA ILE A 8 8.16 -4.93 0.12
C ILE A 8 6.89 -4.32 0.75
N ALA A 9 7.03 -3.36 1.65
CA ALA A 9 5.86 -2.75 2.29
C ALA A 9 5.46 -1.43 1.64
N LEU A 10 4.18 -1.28 1.26
CA LEU A 10 3.62 -0.01 0.81
C LEU A 10 3.74 1.02 1.94
N TYR A 11 4.21 2.21 1.60
CA TYR A 11 4.55 3.24 2.57
C TYR A 11 3.87 4.56 2.21
N LEU A 12 3.04 5.04 3.13
CA LEU A 12 2.32 6.30 3.03
C LEU A 12 3.23 7.46 3.50
N PRO A 13 3.59 8.42 2.63
CA PRO A 13 4.37 9.59 3.03
C PRO A 13 3.53 10.65 3.76
N GLN A 14 2.21 10.45 3.85
CA GLN A 14 1.28 11.35 4.54
C GLN A 14 1.34 11.11 6.04
N PHE A 15 2.13 11.91 6.76
CA PHE A 15 2.05 12.14 8.21
C PHE A 15 2.68 13.50 8.55
N HIS A 16 2.42 14.48 7.70
CA HIS A 16 2.90 15.85 7.83
C HIS A 16 1.91 16.80 7.15
N PRO A 17 1.74 18.03 7.66
CA PRO A 17 0.80 18.97 7.06
C PRO A 17 1.33 19.50 5.73
N ILE A 18 0.43 19.67 4.78
CA ILE A 18 0.66 20.38 3.51
C ILE A 18 -0.45 21.42 3.31
N PRO A 19 -0.19 22.52 2.57
CA PRO A 19 -1.18 23.59 2.37
C PRO A 19 -2.51 23.10 1.79
N GLU A 20 -2.47 22.14 0.85
CA GLU A 20 -3.65 21.56 0.21
C GLU A 20 -4.52 20.81 1.21
N ASN A 21 -3.93 19.93 2.01
CA ASN A 21 -4.61 19.17 3.06
C ASN A 21 -5.20 20.10 4.12
N ASP A 22 -4.46 21.14 4.51
CA ASP A 22 -4.94 22.15 5.45
C ASP A 22 -6.16 22.89 4.92
N LYS A 23 -6.18 23.18 3.62
CA LYS A 23 -7.33 23.80 2.95
C LYS A 23 -8.54 22.87 2.91
N TRP A 24 -8.35 21.58 2.67
CA TRP A 24 -9.44 20.61 2.53
C TRP A 24 -10.01 20.14 3.87
N TRP A 25 -9.14 19.87 4.85
CA TRP A 25 -9.49 19.15 6.08
C TRP A 25 -9.21 19.94 7.36
N GLY A 26 -8.66 21.15 7.23
CA GLY A 26 -8.43 22.08 8.33
C GLY A 26 -6.95 22.17 8.72
N LYS A 27 -6.58 23.30 9.31
CA LYS A 27 -5.18 23.63 9.63
C LYS A 27 -4.47 22.54 10.44
N GLY A 28 -3.28 22.15 10.00
CA GLY A 28 -2.44 21.13 10.62
C GLY A 28 -2.92 19.70 10.37
N PHE A 29 -3.66 19.44 9.29
CA PHE A 29 -4.18 18.11 9.04
C PHE A 29 -3.06 17.12 8.72
N THR A 30 -3.11 15.98 9.38
CA THR A 30 -2.35 14.76 9.07
C THR A 30 -3.29 13.57 9.27
N GLU A 31 -2.94 12.39 8.77
CA GLU A 31 -3.72 11.18 9.02
C GLU A 31 -3.89 10.87 10.51
N TRP A 32 -2.97 11.33 11.37
CA TRP A 32 -3.12 11.24 12.82
C TRP A 32 -4.37 11.92 13.37
N MET A 33 -4.88 12.96 12.68
CA MET A 33 -6.14 13.60 13.06
C MET A 33 -7.32 12.63 12.96
N ASN A 34 -7.36 11.81 11.91
CA ASN A 34 -8.41 10.80 11.72
C ASN A 34 -8.27 9.68 12.75
N VAL A 35 -7.04 9.20 12.97
CA VAL A 35 -6.73 8.13 13.93
C VAL A 35 -7.07 8.56 15.36
N GLY A 36 -6.58 9.71 15.81
CA GLY A 36 -6.76 10.19 17.18
C GLY A 36 -8.20 10.56 17.52
N LYS A 37 -9.02 10.95 16.52
CA LYS A 37 -10.45 11.25 16.71
C LYS A 37 -11.34 10.01 16.64
N ALA A 38 -10.86 8.88 16.13
CA ALA A 38 -11.66 7.67 15.96
C ALA A 38 -12.21 7.19 17.31
N GLN A 39 -13.46 6.70 17.29
CA GLN A 39 -14.15 6.19 18.47
C GLN A 39 -14.71 4.80 18.21
N PRO A 40 -14.88 3.96 19.24
CA PRO A 40 -15.59 2.69 19.11
C PRO A 40 -17.00 2.90 18.54
N LEU A 41 -17.34 2.21 17.44
CA LEU A 41 -18.65 2.32 16.79
C LEU A 41 -19.60 1.17 17.15
N PHE A 42 -19.05 0.12 17.77
CA PHE A 42 -19.75 -1.08 18.23
C PHE A 42 -18.97 -1.73 19.38
N ARG A 43 -19.61 -2.65 20.10
CA ARG A 43 -18.97 -3.36 21.24
C ARG A 43 -17.77 -4.17 20.76
N GLY A 44 -16.61 -3.97 21.39
CA GLY A 44 -15.36 -4.65 21.02
C GLY A 44 -14.66 -4.07 19.79
N HIS A 45 -15.08 -2.90 19.31
CA HIS A 45 -14.36 -2.14 18.29
C HIS A 45 -13.12 -1.47 18.89
N TYR A 46 -11.94 -1.80 18.39
CA TYR A 46 -10.69 -1.22 18.88
C TYR A 46 -10.36 0.07 18.14
N GLN A 47 -10.83 1.18 18.71
CA GLN A 47 -10.50 2.55 18.32
C GLN A 47 -10.48 3.45 19.57
N PRO A 48 -9.66 4.51 19.61
CA PRO A 48 -8.59 4.80 18.65
C PRO A 48 -7.46 3.76 18.76
N ARG A 49 -6.82 3.46 17.63
CA ARG A 49 -5.56 2.70 17.59
C ARG A 49 -4.42 3.66 17.89
N VAL A 50 -3.47 3.23 18.72
CA VAL A 50 -2.39 4.09 19.24
C VAL A 50 -1.04 3.44 18.93
N PRO A 51 -0.11 4.12 18.23
CA PRO A 51 1.24 3.63 18.00
C PRO A 51 1.97 3.37 19.32
N ALA A 52 2.75 2.29 19.39
CA ALA A 52 3.46 1.92 20.62
C ALA A 52 4.74 2.74 20.83
N ASP A 53 5.66 2.73 19.85
CA ASP A 53 7.02 3.23 20.07
C ASP A 53 7.28 4.60 19.46
N LEU A 54 6.83 4.81 18.22
CA LEU A 54 7.15 6.02 17.45
C LEU A 54 6.16 7.17 17.68
N GLY A 55 5.09 6.90 18.43
CA GLY A 55 4.01 7.86 18.70
C GLY A 55 3.38 8.42 17.42
N TYR A 56 2.78 9.60 17.55
CA TYR A 56 2.20 10.35 16.43
C TYR A 56 3.29 11.16 15.71
N TYR A 57 4.20 10.46 15.03
CA TYR A 57 5.40 11.04 14.41
C TYR A 57 5.09 12.02 13.26
N ASP A 58 6.09 12.81 12.86
CA ASP A 58 6.07 13.64 11.65
C ASP A 58 7.15 13.16 10.66
N LEU A 59 6.75 12.80 9.44
CA LEU A 59 7.67 12.24 8.44
C LEU A 59 8.66 13.23 7.82
N ARG A 60 8.60 14.50 8.20
CA ARG A 60 9.66 15.47 7.90
C ARG A 60 10.87 15.29 8.81
N LEU A 61 10.74 14.56 9.92
CA LEU A 61 11.84 14.23 10.80
C LEU A 61 12.58 13.01 10.24
N SER A 62 13.91 13.10 10.11
CA SER A 62 14.74 11.98 9.67
C SER A 62 14.69 10.83 10.66
N GLU A 63 14.66 11.13 11.96
CA GLU A 63 14.70 10.17 13.06
C GLU A 63 13.49 9.23 13.03
N ALA A 64 12.30 9.75 12.67
CA ALA A 64 11.11 8.92 12.50
C ALA A 64 11.27 7.92 11.35
N ARG A 65 11.77 8.38 10.20
CA ARG A 65 12.00 7.53 9.02
C ARG A 65 13.10 6.50 9.27
N GLU A 66 14.18 6.90 9.95
CA GLU A 66 15.27 6.02 10.35
C GLU A 66 14.80 4.93 11.31
N ALA A 67 14.02 5.29 12.34
CA ALA A 67 13.45 4.32 13.28
C ALA A 67 12.48 3.34 12.60
N GLN A 68 11.65 3.81 11.66
CA GLN A 68 10.77 2.94 10.88
C GLN A 68 11.55 1.96 10.00
N ALA A 69 12.58 2.45 9.31
CA ALA A 69 13.41 1.62 8.44
C ALA A 69 14.23 0.58 9.24
N GLU A 70 14.79 0.97 10.38
CA GLU A 70 15.49 0.05 11.28
C GLU A 70 14.55 -1.04 11.79
N MET A 71 13.35 -0.66 12.24
CA MET A 71 12.34 -1.61 12.68
C MET A 71 11.95 -2.57 11.56
N ALA A 72 11.61 -2.05 10.36
CA ALA A 72 11.23 -2.88 9.23
C ALA A 72 12.33 -3.88 8.84
N LYS A 73 13.59 -3.41 8.78
CA LYS A 73 14.76 -4.24 8.50
C LYS A 73 14.94 -5.36 9.53
N ASN A 74 14.76 -5.06 10.82
CA ASN A 74 14.93 -6.03 11.90
C ASN A 74 13.93 -7.19 11.85
N TYR A 75 12.77 -7.00 11.21
CA TYR A 75 11.72 -8.01 11.04
C TYR A 75 11.60 -8.57 9.61
N GLY A 76 12.64 -8.38 8.79
CA GLY A 76 12.76 -9.05 7.49
C GLY A 76 12.00 -8.38 6.34
N ILE A 77 11.59 -7.12 6.49
CA ILE A 77 11.11 -6.31 5.36
C ILE A 77 12.34 -5.85 4.56
N GLU A 78 12.34 -6.13 3.25
CA GLU A 78 13.43 -5.74 2.34
C GLU A 78 13.49 -4.22 2.18
N GLY A 79 12.33 -3.59 1.98
CA GLY A 79 12.27 -2.17 1.69
C GLY A 79 10.86 -1.60 1.63
N PHE A 80 10.78 -0.28 1.46
CA PHE A 80 9.52 0.45 1.36
C PHE A 80 9.18 0.85 -0.08
N CYS A 81 7.95 0.61 -0.48
CA CYS A 81 7.38 1.13 -1.72
C CYS A 81 6.62 2.42 -1.41
N TYR A 82 7.25 3.57 -1.65
CA TYR A 82 6.65 4.87 -1.35
C TYR A 82 5.55 5.20 -2.36
N TRP A 83 4.38 5.61 -1.85
CA TRP A 83 3.40 6.28 -2.69
C TRP A 83 3.99 7.58 -3.24
N HIS A 84 4.04 7.67 -4.56
CA HIS A 84 4.49 8.82 -5.33
C HIS A 84 3.30 9.45 -6.05
N TYR A 85 3.16 10.77 -5.95
CA TYR A 85 2.03 11.50 -6.53
C TYR A 85 2.52 12.48 -7.59
N TRP A 86 2.06 12.26 -8.82
CA TRP A 86 2.23 13.14 -9.97
C TRP A 86 0.88 13.33 -10.64
N PHE A 87 0.32 14.53 -10.55
CA PHE A 87 -1.04 14.84 -11.02
C PHE A 87 -1.08 15.41 -12.44
N GLY A 88 0.08 15.57 -13.09
CA GLY A 88 0.23 16.26 -14.37
C GLY A 88 0.72 17.70 -14.22
N ASN A 89 1.32 18.23 -15.29
CA ASN A 89 1.92 19.56 -15.37
C ASN A 89 2.95 19.84 -14.27
N GLY A 90 3.71 18.82 -13.85
CA GLY A 90 4.68 18.93 -12.75
C GLY A 90 4.08 19.03 -11.35
N LYS A 91 2.75 18.96 -11.19
CA LYS A 91 2.10 19.05 -9.88
C LYS A 91 2.31 17.77 -9.10
N ARG A 92 2.90 17.91 -7.91
CA ARG A 92 3.11 16.84 -6.92
C ARG A 92 2.49 17.24 -5.59
N LEU A 93 2.20 16.25 -4.76
CA LEU A 93 1.82 16.41 -3.35
C LEU A 93 2.50 15.32 -2.52
N LEU A 94 2.70 15.60 -1.23
CA LEU A 94 3.29 14.68 -0.24
C LEU A 94 4.70 14.19 -0.59
N GLU A 95 5.39 14.89 -1.50
CA GLU A 95 6.67 14.48 -2.07
C GLU A 95 7.85 14.71 -1.11
N ARG A 96 7.68 15.60 -0.13
CA ARG A 96 8.76 16.07 0.74
C ARG A 96 9.48 14.94 1.50
N PRO A 97 8.78 14.00 2.20
CA PRO A 97 9.48 12.94 2.93
C PRO A 97 10.37 12.09 2.03
N PHE A 98 9.91 11.70 0.85
CA PHE A 98 10.72 10.91 -0.07
C PHE A 98 11.86 11.72 -0.70
N GLN A 99 11.62 12.98 -1.08
CA GLN A 99 12.69 13.86 -1.57
C GLN A 99 13.83 14.01 -0.57
N GLU A 100 13.50 14.17 0.72
CA GLU A 100 14.50 14.23 1.76
C GLU A 100 15.22 12.87 1.94
N VAL A 101 14.54 11.72 1.77
CA VAL A 101 15.21 10.40 1.81
C VAL A 101 16.28 10.27 0.71
N LEU A 102 15.96 10.78 -0.48
CA LEU A 102 16.89 10.77 -1.61
C LEU A 102 18.03 11.77 -1.39
N ALA A 103 17.72 12.99 -0.97
CA ALA A 103 18.70 14.06 -0.79
C ALA A 103 19.70 13.78 0.36
N LEU A 104 19.22 13.17 1.46
CA LEU A 104 20.04 12.87 2.62
C LEU A 104 20.77 11.52 2.51
N GLY A 105 20.39 10.66 1.57
CA GLY A 105 20.88 9.28 1.53
C GLY A 105 20.46 8.46 2.75
N LYS A 106 19.42 8.90 3.48
CA LYS A 106 18.95 8.29 4.74
C LYS A 106 17.43 8.15 4.78
N PRO A 107 16.88 7.07 5.35
CA PRO A 107 17.58 5.93 5.93
C PRO A 107 18.34 5.10 4.90
N ASP A 108 19.40 4.39 5.32
CA ASP A 108 20.08 3.39 4.50
C ASP A 108 19.24 2.10 4.45
N PHE A 109 18.15 2.17 3.69
CA PHE A 109 17.14 1.12 3.58
C PHE A 109 16.59 1.08 2.15
N PRO A 110 16.42 -0.10 1.55
CA PRO A 110 15.92 -0.22 0.19
C PRO A 110 14.54 0.42 -0.01
N PHE A 111 14.30 0.94 -1.20
CA PHE A 111 13.00 1.52 -1.55
C PHE A 111 12.66 1.40 -3.05
N CYS A 112 11.37 1.48 -3.37
CA CYS A 112 10.87 1.73 -4.72
C CYS A 112 9.69 2.70 -4.68
N LEU A 113 9.13 3.00 -5.86
CA LEU A 113 8.02 3.96 -5.98
C LEU A 113 6.77 3.29 -6.58
N ALA A 114 5.61 3.69 -6.06
CA ALA A 114 4.30 3.39 -6.63
C ALA A 114 3.59 4.69 -7.01
N TRP A 115 3.31 4.90 -8.29
CA TRP A 115 2.54 6.05 -8.75
C TRP A 115 1.06 5.85 -8.45
N ALA A 116 0.55 6.62 -7.49
CA ALA A 116 -0.87 6.69 -7.16
C ALA A 116 -1.60 7.61 -8.17
N ASN A 117 -1.84 7.08 -9.37
CA ASN A 117 -2.36 7.81 -10.52
C ASN A 117 -3.90 7.95 -10.51
N GLU A 118 -4.46 8.41 -9.39
CA GLU A 118 -5.90 8.65 -9.25
C GLU A 118 -6.22 10.04 -8.70
N SER A 119 -7.33 10.62 -9.19
CA SER A 119 -7.86 11.88 -8.64
C SER A 119 -8.30 11.67 -7.19
N TRP A 120 -7.94 12.61 -6.33
CA TRP A 120 -8.40 12.56 -4.94
C TRP A 120 -9.79 13.15 -4.82
N LYS A 121 -10.66 12.44 -4.10
CA LYS A 121 -12.04 12.86 -3.85
C LYS A 121 -12.28 12.91 -2.35
N GLY A 122 -12.93 13.97 -1.88
CA GLY A 122 -13.19 14.15 -0.45
C GLY A 122 -14.26 15.21 -0.19
N PHE A 123 -14.43 15.56 1.08
CA PHE A 123 -15.39 16.56 1.51
C PHE A 123 -14.65 17.86 1.84
N PHE A 124 -15.20 19.00 1.40
CA PHE A 124 -14.72 20.32 1.77
C PHE A 124 -15.50 20.85 2.98
N HIS A 125 -14.84 21.59 3.88
CA HIS A 125 -15.50 22.24 5.02
C HIS A 125 -16.73 23.03 4.57
N GLY A 126 -17.93 22.57 4.98
CA GLY A 126 -19.21 23.25 4.72
C GLY A 126 -20.02 22.73 3.52
N VAL A 127 -19.54 21.76 2.75
CA VAL A 127 -20.26 21.22 1.58
C VAL A 127 -20.68 19.76 1.80
N ASN A 128 -21.97 19.47 1.60
CA ASN A 128 -22.54 18.13 1.66
C ASN A 128 -22.33 17.40 0.31
N GLY A 129 -21.09 17.02 -0.02
CA GLY A 129 -20.78 16.27 -1.25
C GLY A 129 -19.33 15.83 -1.37
N ARG A 130 -19.07 14.74 -2.12
CA ARG A 130 -17.70 14.35 -2.51
C ARG A 130 -17.29 15.17 -3.73
N GLU A 131 -16.35 16.09 -3.55
CA GLU A 131 -15.76 16.87 -4.63
C GLU A 131 -14.38 16.32 -5.00
N VAL A 132 -13.94 16.60 -6.23
CA VAL A 132 -12.55 16.36 -6.66
C VAL A 132 -11.67 17.39 -5.97
N LEU A 133 -10.79 16.93 -5.08
CA LEU A 133 -9.85 17.78 -4.33
C LEU A 133 -8.65 18.17 -5.20
N ILE A 134 -8.14 17.19 -5.94
CA ILE A 134 -7.14 17.35 -6.99
C ILE A 134 -7.41 16.32 -8.07
N GLU A 135 -7.37 16.76 -9.33
CA GLU A 135 -7.59 15.92 -10.50
C GLU A 135 -6.27 15.29 -10.95
N GLN A 136 -6.32 14.01 -11.32
CA GLN A 136 -5.25 13.35 -12.04
C GLN A 136 -5.40 13.66 -13.52
N GLU A 137 -4.40 14.33 -14.09
CA GLU A 137 -4.32 14.66 -15.51
C GLU A 137 -3.22 13.85 -16.20
N TYR A 138 -3.34 13.78 -17.53
CA TYR A 138 -2.39 13.11 -18.43
C TYR A 138 -2.20 14.00 -19.70
N PRO A 139 -1.64 15.21 -19.54
CA PRO A 139 -1.86 16.29 -20.51
C PRO A 139 -1.10 16.13 -21.82
N SER A 140 0.05 15.46 -21.83
CA SER A 140 0.85 15.25 -23.04
C SER A 140 1.95 14.21 -22.84
N GLU A 141 2.58 13.78 -23.94
CA GLU A 141 3.81 12.97 -23.90
C GLU A 141 4.94 13.69 -23.14
N GLN A 142 5.06 15.01 -23.29
CA GLN A 142 6.08 15.80 -22.57
C GLN A 142 5.90 15.71 -21.05
N ASP A 143 4.67 15.63 -20.55
CA ASP A 143 4.42 15.46 -19.11
C ASP A 143 4.90 14.09 -18.61
N TYR A 144 4.77 13.03 -19.43
CA TYR A 144 5.35 11.72 -19.10
C TYR A 144 6.88 11.75 -19.10
N ILE A 145 7.50 12.53 -20.00
CA ILE A 145 8.95 12.74 -20.02
C ILE A 145 9.39 13.49 -18.76
N ASP A 146 8.69 14.57 -18.40
CA ASP A 146 8.98 15.37 -17.20
C ASP A 146 8.81 14.54 -15.92
N HIS A 147 7.77 13.71 -15.87
CA HIS A 147 7.55 12.77 -14.78
C HIS A 147 8.71 11.77 -14.67
N PHE A 148 9.13 11.15 -15.78
CA PHE A 148 10.29 10.24 -15.80
C PHE A 148 11.54 10.92 -15.23
N TYR A 149 11.89 12.11 -15.73
CA TYR A 149 13.07 12.83 -15.24
C TYR A 149 12.95 13.28 -13.79
N SER A 150 11.74 13.46 -13.27
CA SER A 150 11.52 13.77 -11.85
C SER A 150 11.85 12.58 -10.93
N VAL A 151 11.70 11.34 -11.41
CA VAL A 151 11.99 10.11 -10.63
C VAL A 151 13.31 9.43 -11.02
N LEU A 152 13.92 9.81 -12.15
CA LEU A 152 15.19 9.26 -12.62
C LEU A 152 16.32 9.29 -11.57
N PRO A 153 16.50 10.36 -10.76
CA PRO A 153 17.51 10.34 -9.71
C PRO A 153 17.29 9.22 -8.68
N ALA A 154 16.04 8.87 -8.38
CA ALA A 154 15.72 7.74 -7.52
C ALA A 154 16.08 6.40 -8.18
N PHE A 155 15.76 6.21 -9.46
CA PHE A 155 16.12 4.98 -10.20
C PHE A 155 17.63 4.72 -10.26
N LYS A 156 18.46 5.75 -10.09
CA LYS A 156 19.92 5.67 -10.04
C LYS A 156 20.49 5.53 -8.63
N ASP A 157 19.66 5.60 -7.59
CA ASP A 157 20.11 5.38 -6.21
C ASP A 157 20.42 3.89 -5.99
N ALA A 158 21.53 3.59 -5.31
CA ALA A 158 21.96 2.21 -5.05
C ALA A 158 21.00 1.44 -4.13
N ARG A 159 20.16 2.15 -3.37
CA ARG A 159 19.12 1.55 -2.51
C ARG A 159 17.83 1.24 -3.28
N TYR A 160 17.73 1.61 -4.57
CA TYR A 160 16.50 1.37 -5.33
C TYR A 160 16.29 -0.13 -5.56
N ILE A 161 15.11 -0.64 -5.21
CA ILE A 161 14.75 -2.05 -5.37
C ILE A 161 14.63 -2.38 -6.86
N GLN A 162 15.37 -3.40 -7.29
CA GLN A 162 15.40 -3.87 -8.68
C GLN A 162 14.87 -5.31 -8.81
N VAL A 163 14.31 -5.63 -9.96
CA VAL A 163 13.96 -7.00 -10.40
C VAL A 163 14.63 -7.21 -11.74
N ASP A 164 15.44 -8.27 -11.85
CA ASP A 164 16.27 -8.55 -13.03
C ASP A 164 17.06 -7.31 -13.50
N SER A 165 17.76 -6.66 -12.57
CA SER A 165 18.58 -5.44 -12.79
C SER A 165 17.80 -4.20 -13.27
N LYS A 166 16.45 -4.23 -13.26
CA LYS A 166 15.61 -3.10 -13.62
C LYS A 166 14.94 -2.50 -12.38
N PRO A 167 14.91 -1.17 -12.21
CA PRO A 167 14.14 -0.53 -11.14
C PRO A 167 12.67 -0.94 -11.19
N LEU A 168 12.12 -1.35 -10.04
CA LEU A 168 10.70 -1.67 -9.88
C LEU A 168 9.89 -0.37 -9.79
N PHE A 169 8.91 -0.17 -10.67
CA PHE A 169 8.00 0.96 -10.60
C PHE A 169 6.54 0.49 -10.69
N MET A 170 5.75 0.75 -9.65
CA MET A 170 4.35 0.34 -9.59
C MET A 170 3.42 1.44 -10.11
N ILE A 171 2.33 1.07 -10.79
CA ILE A 171 1.25 1.96 -11.20
C ILE A 171 -0.05 1.49 -10.55
N TYR A 172 -0.65 2.35 -9.73
CA TYR A 172 -1.81 2.01 -8.90
C TYR A 172 -3.06 1.68 -9.72
N ASN A 173 -3.31 2.39 -10.81
CA ASN A 173 -4.49 2.21 -11.64
C ASN A 173 -4.09 2.09 -13.12
N PRO A 174 -3.67 0.89 -13.56
CA PRO A 174 -3.23 0.65 -14.93
C PRO A 174 -4.24 1.09 -16.00
N PHE A 175 -5.53 0.89 -15.74
CA PHE A 175 -6.62 1.19 -16.69
C PHE A 175 -6.96 2.68 -16.79
N SER A 176 -6.44 3.52 -15.89
CA SER A 176 -6.67 4.98 -15.95
C SER A 176 -5.69 5.71 -16.87
N LEU A 177 -4.61 5.04 -17.30
CA LEU A 177 -3.71 5.59 -18.30
C LEU A 177 -4.42 5.64 -19.67
N PRO A 178 -4.45 6.80 -20.35
CA PRO A 178 -5.07 6.91 -21.68
C PRO A 178 -4.43 5.98 -22.72
N ASP A 179 -3.12 5.79 -22.63
CA ASP A 179 -2.33 4.87 -23.45
C ASP A 179 -1.21 4.26 -22.59
N ALA A 180 -1.52 3.16 -21.89
CA ALA A 180 -0.58 2.48 -21.02
C ALA A 180 0.62 1.88 -21.79
N GLN A 181 0.37 1.29 -22.97
CA GLN A 181 1.43 0.69 -23.78
C GLN A 181 2.40 1.75 -24.32
N GLY A 182 1.87 2.89 -24.78
CA GLY A 182 2.67 4.03 -25.20
C GLY A 182 3.49 4.63 -24.06
N PHE A 183 2.88 4.81 -22.87
CA PHE A 183 3.58 5.25 -21.66
C PHE A 183 4.74 4.33 -21.29
N ILE A 184 4.49 3.01 -21.19
CA ILE A 184 5.51 2.01 -20.85
C ILE A 184 6.61 2.02 -21.91
N SER A 185 6.27 2.03 -23.19
CA SER A 185 7.25 2.04 -24.29
C SER A 185 8.15 3.27 -24.25
N LEU A 186 7.58 4.46 -23.98
CA LEU A 186 8.32 5.70 -23.82
C LEU A 186 9.30 5.61 -22.63
N TRP A 187 8.82 5.17 -21.47
CA TRP A 187 9.66 5.08 -20.28
C TRP A 187 10.74 4.01 -20.39
N GLN A 188 10.48 2.88 -21.06
CA GLN A 188 11.51 1.89 -21.37
C GLN A 188 12.60 2.47 -22.29
N LYS A 189 12.22 3.29 -23.28
CA LYS A 189 13.18 4.00 -24.14
C LYS A 189 14.02 5.00 -23.32
N LEU A 190 13.37 5.86 -22.54
CA LEU A 190 14.05 6.87 -21.72
C LEU A 190 14.99 6.23 -20.68
N ALA A 191 14.59 5.11 -20.08
CA ALA A 191 15.42 4.34 -19.15
C ALA A 191 16.73 3.91 -19.80
N LYS A 192 16.66 3.30 -20.99
CA LYS A 192 17.84 2.86 -21.76
C LYS A 192 18.73 4.04 -22.19
N GLU A 193 18.13 5.12 -22.67
CA GLU A 193 18.85 6.35 -23.04
C GLU A 193 19.60 6.98 -21.85
N ASN A 194 19.12 6.75 -20.62
CA ASN A 194 19.71 7.25 -19.39
C ASN A 194 20.60 6.24 -18.64
N GLY A 195 20.93 5.11 -19.27
CA GLY A 195 21.87 4.11 -18.77
C GLY A 195 21.30 3.03 -17.84
N LEU A 196 19.97 2.85 -17.82
CA LEU A 196 19.30 1.76 -17.13
C LEU A 196 19.01 0.60 -18.10
N GLU A 197 18.90 -0.64 -17.63
CA GLU A 197 18.54 -1.79 -18.49
C GLU A 197 17.08 -1.78 -18.97
N GLY A 198 16.25 -1.00 -18.29
CA GLY A 198 14.81 -0.85 -18.49
C GLY A 198 14.14 -0.47 -17.17
N ILE A 199 12.84 -0.70 -17.08
CA ILE A 199 12.05 -0.59 -15.84
C ILE A 199 11.25 -1.89 -15.70
N HIS A 200 11.09 -2.39 -14.48
CA HIS A 200 10.17 -3.48 -14.18
C HIS A 200 8.84 -2.89 -13.72
N PHE A 201 7.85 -2.85 -14.61
CA PHE A 201 6.56 -2.24 -14.32
C PHE A 201 5.62 -3.21 -13.62
N VAL A 202 5.08 -2.78 -12.48
CA VAL A 202 4.09 -3.55 -11.71
C VAL A 202 2.74 -2.84 -11.78
N GLY A 203 1.72 -3.51 -12.33
CA GLY A 203 0.35 -2.98 -12.33
C GLY A 203 -0.38 -3.42 -11.07
N HIS A 204 -1.10 -2.52 -10.41
CA HIS A 204 -1.94 -2.86 -9.25
C HIS A 204 -3.37 -3.20 -9.68
N THR A 205 -3.99 -4.18 -9.03
CA THR A 205 -5.43 -4.44 -9.15
C THR A 205 -6.04 -5.01 -7.88
N TYR A 206 -7.32 -4.69 -7.64
CA TYR A 206 -8.14 -5.34 -6.62
C TYR A 206 -8.88 -6.60 -7.10
N SER A 207 -8.67 -7.02 -8.35
CA SER A 207 -9.37 -8.16 -8.94
C SER A 207 -8.40 -9.09 -9.68
N ALA A 208 -8.29 -10.32 -9.19
CA ALA A 208 -7.50 -11.36 -9.84
C ALA A 208 -7.98 -11.67 -11.28
N GLU A 209 -9.26 -11.43 -11.58
CA GLU A 209 -9.81 -11.62 -12.93
C GLU A 209 -9.18 -10.68 -13.96
N GLN A 210 -8.65 -9.53 -13.53
CA GLN A 210 -8.07 -8.48 -14.38
C GLN A 210 -6.58 -8.69 -14.67
N VAL A 211 -5.94 -9.72 -14.10
CA VAL A 211 -4.49 -9.94 -14.23
C VAL A 211 -4.07 -10.03 -15.71
N ARG A 212 -4.85 -10.74 -16.53
CA ARG A 212 -4.52 -10.92 -17.96
C ARG A 212 -4.61 -9.60 -18.73
N GLU A 213 -5.61 -8.79 -18.42
CA GLU A 213 -5.86 -7.49 -19.02
C GLU A 213 -4.76 -6.50 -18.64
N VAL A 214 -4.33 -6.48 -17.37
CA VAL A 214 -3.20 -5.65 -16.94
C VAL A 214 -1.91 -6.08 -17.64
N MET A 215 -1.61 -7.39 -17.69
CA MET A 215 -0.43 -7.88 -18.42
C MET A 215 -0.46 -7.51 -19.91
N ALA A 216 -1.64 -7.53 -20.54
CA ALA A 216 -1.81 -7.13 -21.94
C ALA A 216 -1.55 -5.63 -22.20
N LEU A 217 -1.51 -4.78 -21.17
CA LEU A 217 -1.11 -3.38 -21.27
C LEU A 217 0.42 -3.19 -21.31
N GLY A 218 1.21 -4.26 -21.17
CA GLY A 218 2.67 -4.23 -21.26
C GLY A 218 3.41 -4.19 -19.92
N PHE A 219 2.73 -4.47 -18.81
CA PHE A 219 3.34 -4.61 -17.48
C PHE A 219 4.15 -5.91 -17.38
N ASP A 220 5.23 -5.89 -16.59
CA ASP A 220 6.09 -7.06 -16.35
C ASP A 220 5.52 -7.98 -15.25
N ALA A 221 4.74 -7.40 -14.32
CA ALA A 221 4.05 -8.11 -13.25
C ALA A 221 2.78 -7.38 -12.79
N VAL A 222 1.95 -8.07 -12.01
CA VAL A 222 0.73 -7.54 -11.40
C VAL A 222 0.76 -7.78 -9.90
N GLU A 223 0.57 -6.74 -9.11
CA GLU A 223 0.28 -6.87 -7.68
C GLU A 223 -1.25 -6.97 -7.49
N VAL A 224 -1.69 -7.99 -6.75
CA VAL A 224 -3.11 -8.31 -6.59
C VAL A 224 -3.52 -8.16 -5.12
N VAL A 225 -4.43 -7.22 -4.86
CA VAL A 225 -5.00 -6.99 -3.53
C VAL A 225 -6.43 -7.52 -3.47
N ARG A 226 -6.58 -8.75 -2.96
CA ARG A 226 -7.89 -9.41 -2.79
C ARG A 226 -8.70 -8.94 -1.57
N LEU A 227 -8.51 -7.69 -1.16
CA LEU A 227 -9.15 -7.11 0.03
C LEU A 227 -10.68 -7.23 -0.01
N PHE A 228 -11.30 -7.22 -1.20
CA PHE A 228 -12.76 -7.26 -1.34
C PHE A 228 -13.32 -8.59 -1.85
N ASP A 229 -12.47 -9.59 -2.15
CA ASP A 229 -12.87 -10.85 -2.78
C ASP A 229 -13.80 -11.70 -1.90
N TYR A 230 -13.74 -11.53 -0.58
CA TYR A 230 -14.67 -12.18 0.35
C TYR A 230 -16.15 -11.90 0.00
N LEU A 231 -16.44 -10.80 -0.72
CA LEU A 231 -17.79 -10.46 -1.19
C LEU A 231 -18.33 -11.44 -2.23
N ASN A 232 -17.45 -12.09 -3.00
CA ASN A 232 -17.81 -13.07 -4.03
C ASN A 232 -18.34 -14.36 -3.39
N HIS A 233 -17.87 -14.70 -2.20
CA HIS A 233 -18.25 -15.92 -1.47
C HIS A 233 -19.40 -15.72 -0.48
N ARG A 234 -20.02 -14.53 -0.46
CA ARG A 234 -21.13 -14.24 0.48
C ARG A 234 -22.44 -14.91 0.06
N THR A 235 -23.03 -15.65 0.99
CA THR A 235 -24.41 -16.14 0.88
C THR A 235 -25.41 -14.98 0.83
N LEU A 236 -26.57 -15.22 0.19
CA LEU A 236 -27.67 -14.23 0.12
C LEU A 236 -28.14 -13.77 1.51
N SER A 237 -28.16 -14.69 2.49
CA SER A 237 -28.51 -14.38 3.88
C SER A 237 -27.46 -13.48 4.55
N ALA A 238 -26.17 -13.72 4.34
CA ALA A 238 -25.10 -12.85 4.85
C ALA A 238 -25.17 -11.44 4.26
N ARG A 239 -25.52 -11.31 2.97
CA ARG A 239 -25.77 -10.01 2.31
C ARG A 239 -26.95 -9.28 2.95
N LEU A 240 -28.07 -9.96 3.17
CA LEU A 240 -29.27 -9.39 3.80
C LEU A 240 -29.02 -8.95 5.25
N ILE A 241 -28.36 -9.78 6.06
CA ILE A 241 -28.01 -9.45 7.45
C ILE A 241 -27.10 -8.23 7.52
N THR A 242 -26.09 -8.16 6.65
CA THR A 242 -25.17 -7.01 6.59
C THR A 242 -25.94 -5.73 6.23
N ARG A 243 -26.85 -5.82 5.26
CA ARG A 243 -27.69 -4.70 4.84
C ARG A 243 -28.60 -4.24 5.99
N MET A 244 -29.32 -5.16 6.63
CA MET A 244 -30.19 -4.82 7.76
C MET A 244 -29.41 -4.21 8.93
N ARG A 245 -28.22 -4.73 9.26
CA ARG A 245 -27.37 -4.15 10.32
C ARG A 245 -26.90 -2.73 9.99
N SER A 246 -26.54 -2.49 8.74
CA SER A 246 -26.12 -1.17 8.27
C SER A 246 -27.29 -0.18 8.26
N GLU A 247 -28.47 -0.58 7.77
CA GLU A 247 -29.64 0.29 7.63
C GLU A 247 -30.35 0.54 8.98
N TYR A 248 -30.46 -0.48 9.84
CA TYR A 248 -31.24 -0.39 11.08
C TYR A 248 -30.42 0.07 12.29
N PHE A 249 -29.18 -0.41 12.43
CA PHE A 249 -28.35 -0.07 13.59
C PHE A 249 -27.28 0.98 13.29
N SER A 250 -27.19 1.49 12.06
CA SER A 250 -26.15 2.44 11.64
C SER A 250 -24.72 1.96 12.00
N HIS A 251 -24.48 0.65 11.91
CA HIS A 251 -23.15 0.08 12.16
C HIS A 251 -22.30 0.11 10.89
N PRO A 252 -20.96 0.20 11.02
CA PRO A 252 -20.08 -0.07 9.89
C PRO A 252 -20.30 -1.50 9.36
N ARG A 253 -19.80 -1.76 8.16
CA ARG A 253 -19.76 -3.11 7.62
C ARG A 253 -18.70 -3.89 8.39
N ILE A 254 -19.13 -4.80 9.26
CA ILE A 254 -18.24 -5.64 10.07
C ILE A 254 -18.12 -7.00 9.42
N VAL A 255 -16.89 -7.44 9.16
CA VAL A 255 -16.56 -8.74 8.61
C VAL A 255 -15.52 -9.38 9.52
N PRO A 256 -15.69 -10.62 10.00
CA PRO A 256 -14.64 -11.31 10.72
C PRO A 256 -13.39 -11.45 9.85
N TYR A 257 -12.21 -11.10 10.36
CA TYR A 257 -10.95 -11.25 9.63
C TYR A 257 -10.72 -12.70 9.18
N GLU A 258 -11.12 -13.69 10.00
CA GLU A 258 -11.07 -15.11 9.65
C GLU A 258 -11.91 -15.49 8.42
N GLU A 259 -12.99 -14.76 8.14
CA GLU A 259 -13.77 -14.99 6.92
C GLU A 259 -13.18 -14.27 5.70
N ALA A 260 -12.58 -13.09 5.91
CA ALA A 260 -11.93 -12.34 4.84
C ALA A 260 -10.63 -13.02 4.38
N LEU A 261 -9.82 -13.54 5.31
CA LEU A 261 -8.51 -14.13 5.02
C LEU A 261 -8.60 -15.31 4.05
N LYS A 262 -9.71 -16.06 4.06
CA LYS A 262 -9.94 -17.21 3.16
C LYS A 262 -9.92 -16.84 1.68
N SER A 263 -10.03 -15.54 1.36
CA SER A 263 -10.03 -15.02 0.01
C SER A 263 -8.83 -14.13 -0.29
N PHE A 264 -7.88 -13.95 0.64
CA PHE A 264 -6.74 -13.04 0.41
C PHE A 264 -5.70 -13.61 -0.56
N ILE A 265 -5.65 -14.93 -0.73
CA ILE A 265 -4.74 -15.63 -1.65
C ILE A 265 -5.53 -16.64 -2.48
N GLY A 266 -5.24 -16.69 -3.78
CA GLY A 266 -5.83 -17.64 -4.73
C GLY A 266 -4.78 -18.35 -5.59
N GLU A 267 -5.24 -19.00 -6.65
CA GLU A 267 -4.38 -19.79 -7.54
C GLU A 267 -3.57 -18.91 -8.50
N GLU A 268 -4.11 -17.74 -8.87
CA GLU A 268 -3.46 -16.75 -9.73
C GLU A 268 -2.12 -16.29 -9.15
N GLU A 269 -2.04 -16.18 -7.83
CA GLU A 269 -0.83 -15.80 -7.09
C GLU A 269 0.29 -16.83 -7.16
N LYS A 270 0.08 -18.04 -7.71
CA LYS A 270 1.18 -18.98 -8.01
C LYS A 270 1.94 -18.61 -9.28
N ASN A 271 1.37 -17.75 -10.13
CA ASN A 271 2.04 -17.28 -11.34
C ASN A 271 3.26 -16.41 -11.00
N GLU A 272 4.37 -16.64 -11.69
CA GLU A 272 5.63 -15.89 -11.54
C GLU A 272 5.42 -14.36 -11.60
N HIS A 273 4.54 -13.90 -12.49
CA HIS A 273 4.28 -12.48 -12.75
C HIS A 273 3.16 -11.88 -11.89
N VAL A 274 2.68 -12.60 -10.86
CA VAL A 274 1.63 -12.11 -9.97
C VAL A 274 2.17 -12.00 -8.56
N TYR A 275 2.38 -10.80 -8.05
CA TYR A 275 2.88 -10.59 -6.70
C TYR A 275 1.71 -10.60 -5.69
N PRO A 276 1.70 -11.55 -4.72
CA PRO A 276 0.66 -11.59 -3.69
C PRO A 276 0.82 -10.43 -2.70
N THR A 277 -0.26 -10.16 -1.96
CA THR A 277 -0.30 -9.09 -0.95
C THR A 277 -0.65 -9.60 0.44
N ILE A 278 0.19 -9.27 1.41
CA ILE A 278 -0.03 -9.45 2.84
C ILE A 278 -0.97 -8.34 3.34
N ILE A 279 -2.07 -8.74 3.98
CA ILE A 279 -3.09 -7.82 4.52
C ILE A 279 -3.21 -8.07 6.03
N PRO A 280 -2.52 -7.29 6.89
CA PRO A 280 -2.49 -7.53 8.33
C PRO A 280 -3.84 -7.27 9.00
N ASN A 281 -4.53 -6.22 8.57
CA ASN A 281 -5.73 -5.72 9.20
C ASN A 281 -6.44 -4.73 8.27
N TRP A 282 -7.69 -4.38 8.57
CA TRP A 282 -8.44 -3.35 7.84
C TRP A 282 -9.51 -2.74 8.73
N ASP A 283 -9.54 -1.42 8.82
CA ASP A 283 -10.56 -0.64 9.52
C ASP A 283 -10.58 0.80 8.97
N HIS A 284 -11.44 1.05 8.00
CA HIS A 284 -11.58 2.36 7.35
C HIS A 284 -12.51 3.33 8.12
N THR A 285 -12.95 2.97 9.33
CA THR A 285 -13.85 3.80 10.13
C THR A 285 -13.26 5.12 10.62
N PRO A 286 -11.93 5.30 10.81
CA PRO A 286 -11.36 6.62 11.09
C PRO A 286 -11.67 7.65 10.00
N ARG A 287 -11.68 7.24 8.72
CA ARG A 287 -12.01 8.12 7.58
C ARG A 287 -13.51 8.20 7.27
N THR A 288 -14.24 7.09 7.40
CA THR A 288 -15.63 6.97 6.89
C THR A 288 -16.70 6.73 7.94
N GLY A 289 -16.32 6.68 9.21
CA GLY A 289 -17.21 6.43 10.34
C GLY A 289 -18.06 5.18 10.10
N ARG A 290 -19.38 5.32 10.31
CA ARG A 290 -20.38 4.24 10.21
C ARG A 290 -20.58 3.68 8.80
N LYS A 291 -19.99 4.28 7.76
CA LYS A 291 -20.01 3.75 6.39
C LYS A 291 -18.79 2.88 6.06
N GLY A 292 -17.81 2.81 6.96
CA GLY A 292 -16.57 2.07 6.74
C GLY A 292 -16.73 0.55 6.77
N LEU A 293 -15.73 -0.13 6.20
CA LEU A 293 -15.52 -1.57 6.34
C LEU A 293 -14.51 -1.82 7.47
N VAL A 294 -14.78 -2.83 8.29
CA VAL A 294 -13.91 -3.29 9.37
C VAL A 294 -13.73 -4.80 9.26
N PHE A 295 -12.46 -5.23 9.17
CA PHE A 295 -12.06 -6.60 9.42
C PHE A 295 -11.82 -6.79 10.92
N HIS A 296 -12.85 -7.28 11.57
CA HIS A 296 -12.91 -7.38 13.02
C HIS A 296 -12.24 -8.66 13.50
N HIS A 297 -11.68 -8.61 14.72
CA HIS A 297 -10.89 -9.70 15.30
C HIS A 297 -9.68 -10.15 14.47
N SER A 298 -8.99 -9.23 13.78
CA SER A 298 -7.62 -9.53 13.33
C SER A 298 -6.70 -9.73 14.54
N THR A 299 -6.04 -10.88 14.60
CA THR A 299 -5.16 -11.31 15.68
C THR A 299 -3.84 -11.81 15.09
N PRO A 300 -2.72 -11.76 15.83
CA PRO A 300 -1.45 -12.32 15.35
C PRO A 300 -1.55 -13.78 14.88
N ASP A 301 -2.37 -14.62 15.53
CA ASP A 301 -2.54 -16.02 15.13
C ASP A 301 -3.27 -16.18 13.79
N LEU A 302 -4.29 -15.36 13.53
CA LEU A 302 -4.96 -15.36 12.21
C LEU A 302 -4.06 -14.75 11.14
N PHE A 303 -3.25 -13.76 11.50
CA PHE A 303 -2.25 -13.19 10.60
C PHE A 303 -1.17 -14.21 10.23
N MET A 304 -0.72 -15.04 11.18
CA MET A 304 0.18 -16.17 10.92
C MET A 304 -0.39 -17.13 9.86
N LYS A 305 -1.69 -17.44 9.92
CA LYS A 305 -2.35 -18.27 8.88
C LYS A 305 -2.24 -17.60 7.51
N HIS A 306 -2.54 -16.30 7.42
CA HIS A 306 -2.42 -15.53 6.17
C HIS A 306 -0.98 -15.56 5.61
N LEU A 307 0.02 -15.39 6.46
CA LEU A 307 1.43 -15.48 6.05
C LEU A 307 1.80 -16.88 5.54
N LEU A 308 1.24 -17.94 6.11
CA LEU A 308 1.44 -19.32 5.63
C LEU A 308 0.76 -19.57 4.28
N ASP A 309 -0.39 -18.95 4.01
CA ASP A 309 -1.06 -19.01 2.71
C ASP A 309 -0.22 -18.29 1.64
N VAL A 310 0.29 -17.10 1.95
CA VAL A 310 1.25 -16.35 1.11
C VAL A 310 2.52 -17.19 0.87
N LYS A 311 3.05 -17.82 1.91
CA LYS A 311 4.17 -18.77 1.78
C LYS A 311 3.84 -19.83 0.74
N SER A 312 2.67 -20.47 0.80
CA SER A 312 2.35 -21.57 -0.10
C SER A 312 2.42 -21.22 -1.60
N VAL A 313 2.05 -19.99 -1.97
CA VAL A 313 2.03 -19.55 -3.38
C VAL A 313 3.37 -19.01 -3.90
N LEU A 314 4.30 -18.67 -3.01
CA LEU A 314 5.65 -18.21 -3.38
C LEU A 314 6.67 -19.34 -3.56
N LYS A 315 6.38 -20.53 -3.04
CA LYS A 315 7.32 -21.67 -2.95
C LYS A 315 8.08 -21.93 -4.25
N ASP A 316 7.35 -22.00 -5.37
CA ASP A 316 7.87 -22.45 -6.67
C ASP A 316 8.26 -21.29 -7.61
N LYS A 317 8.20 -20.04 -7.14
CA LYS A 317 8.57 -18.86 -7.93
C LYS A 317 10.07 -18.63 -7.98
N ILE A 318 10.53 -18.02 -9.06
CA ILE A 318 11.89 -17.50 -9.20
C ILE A 318 11.98 -16.20 -8.42
N ASN A 319 11.12 -15.23 -8.74
CA ASN A 319 11.00 -13.96 -8.02
C ASN A 319 9.96 -14.09 -6.91
N LYS A 320 10.42 -14.38 -5.69
CA LYS A 320 9.54 -14.52 -4.51
C LYS A 320 9.24 -13.17 -3.87
N ILE A 321 8.71 -12.26 -4.68
CA ILE A 321 8.31 -10.92 -4.25
C ILE A 321 6.89 -10.96 -3.69
N VAL A 322 6.70 -10.30 -2.55
CA VAL A 322 5.40 -10.12 -1.90
C VAL A 322 5.28 -8.69 -1.40
N PHE A 323 4.10 -8.10 -1.60
CA PHE A 323 3.81 -6.78 -1.05
C PHE A 323 3.12 -6.88 0.31
N ILE A 324 3.39 -5.93 1.20
CA ILE A 324 2.56 -5.71 2.39
C ILE A 324 1.74 -4.45 2.12
N LYS A 325 0.40 -4.58 2.21
CA LYS A 325 -0.51 -3.45 2.33
C LYS A 325 -0.93 -3.39 3.79
N SER A 326 -0.32 -2.55 4.64
CA SER A 326 0.79 -1.61 4.36
C SER A 326 1.72 -1.50 5.57
N TRP A 327 2.80 -0.71 5.47
CA TRP A 327 3.62 -0.37 6.64
C TRP A 327 2.83 0.50 7.63
N ASN A 328 2.27 1.62 7.17
CA ASN A 328 1.80 2.71 8.04
C ASN A 328 0.46 3.38 7.64
N GLU A 329 -0.47 2.73 6.94
CA GLU A 329 -1.81 3.29 6.67
C GLU A 329 -2.74 3.23 7.91
N TRP A 330 -2.38 4.01 8.94
CA TRP A 330 -3.05 4.02 10.25
C TRP A 330 -4.55 4.34 10.19
N ALA A 331 -4.97 5.28 9.34
CA ALA A 331 -6.38 5.66 9.23
C ALA A 331 -7.24 4.68 8.41
N GLU A 332 -6.60 3.74 7.69
CA GLU A 332 -7.26 2.56 7.12
C GLU A 332 -7.18 1.36 8.07
N GLY A 333 -6.56 1.53 9.25
CA GLY A 333 -6.30 0.46 10.20
C GLY A 333 -5.49 -0.70 9.60
N ASN A 334 -4.72 -0.41 8.54
CA ASN A 334 -4.03 -1.34 7.65
C ASN A 334 -2.52 -1.09 7.74
N TYR A 335 -1.89 -1.51 8.83
CA TYR A 335 -0.50 -1.20 9.15
C TYR A 335 0.20 -2.40 9.79
N MET A 336 1.52 -2.46 9.62
CA MET A 336 2.41 -3.40 10.31
C MET A 336 3.10 -2.77 11.52
N GLU A 337 3.13 -1.44 11.61
CA GLU A 337 3.74 -0.76 12.75
C GLU A 337 3.13 -1.19 14.10
N PRO A 338 3.94 -1.34 15.17
CA PRO A 338 3.47 -1.73 16.49
C PRO A 338 2.42 -0.76 17.06
N ASP A 339 1.34 -1.32 17.58
CA ASP A 339 0.33 -0.60 18.37
C ASP A 339 0.35 -1.04 19.84
N LEU A 340 -0.34 -0.29 20.71
CA LEU A 340 -0.39 -0.62 22.15
C LEU A 340 -1.12 -1.95 22.47
N ARG A 341 -1.85 -2.54 21.52
CA ARG A 341 -2.63 -3.76 21.77
C ARG A 341 -1.81 -5.01 21.52
N TYR A 342 -1.09 -5.06 20.41
CA TYR A 342 -0.34 -6.23 19.98
C TYR A 342 1.17 -6.01 19.98
N GLY A 343 1.65 -4.77 20.13
CA GLY A 343 3.07 -4.45 20.07
C GLY A 343 3.70 -5.00 18.80
N TYR A 344 4.81 -5.72 18.95
CA TYR A 344 5.55 -6.31 17.84
C TYR A 344 4.98 -7.62 17.31
N GLN A 345 3.91 -8.18 17.88
CA GLN A 345 3.48 -9.55 17.56
C GLN A 345 3.21 -9.79 16.06
N TYR A 346 2.71 -8.80 15.31
CA TYR A 346 2.53 -8.96 13.85
C TYR A 346 3.87 -9.04 13.11
N LEU A 347 4.85 -8.23 13.51
CA LEU A 347 6.20 -8.25 12.96
C LEU A 347 6.94 -9.54 13.35
N GLU A 348 6.78 -10.01 14.60
CA GLU A 348 7.30 -11.31 15.06
C GLU A 348 6.74 -12.46 14.23
N LYS A 349 5.43 -12.47 13.90
CA LYS A 349 4.84 -13.50 13.02
C LYS A 349 5.40 -13.46 11.60
N LEU A 350 5.66 -12.26 11.06
CA LEU A 350 6.33 -12.15 9.75
C LEU A 350 7.73 -12.76 9.82
N GLN A 351 8.51 -12.41 10.84
CA GLN A 351 9.85 -12.95 11.05
C GLN A 351 9.83 -14.47 11.21
N ASP A 352 8.93 -15.03 12.02
CA ASP A 352 8.75 -16.47 12.22
C ASP A 352 8.57 -17.20 10.86
N VAL A 353 7.71 -16.68 9.98
CA VAL A 353 7.45 -17.30 8.67
C VAL A 353 8.65 -17.18 7.72
N LEU A 354 9.35 -16.05 7.74
CA LEU A 354 10.57 -15.86 6.96
C LEU A 354 11.70 -16.80 7.42
N GLU A 355 11.78 -17.11 8.71
CA GLU A 355 12.73 -18.08 9.27
C GLU A 355 12.37 -19.52 8.89
N LEU A 356 11.09 -19.90 8.98
CA LEU A 356 10.60 -21.20 8.49
C LEU A 356 10.92 -21.44 7.01
N TYR A 357 11.12 -20.38 6.23
CA TYR A 357 11.51 -20.47 4.82
C TYR A 357 12.99 -20.75 4.61
N LYS A 358 13.84 -20.37 5.57
CA LYS A 358 15.28 -20.68 5.54
C LYS A 358 15.51 -22.14 5.86
N ASP A 359 14.73 -22.70 6.79
CA ASP A 359 14.86 -24.08 7.24
C ASP A 359 14.35 -25.12 6.23
N ASP A 360 13.49 -24.72 5.29
CA ASP A 360 12.99 -25.58 4.20
C ASP A 360 14.02 -25.77 3.04
N LYS A 361 15.16 -25.06 3.08
CA LYS A 361 16.27 -25.16 2.11
C LYS A 361 17.39 -26.03 2.66
#